data_AF-A0AAU9P6A1-F1
#
_entry.id   AF-A0AAU9P6A1-F1
#
_cell.length_a   1.000
_cell.length_b   1.000
_cell.length_c   1.000
_cell.angle_alpha   90.00
_cell.angle_beta   90.00
_cell.angle_gamma   90.00
#
_symmetry.space_group_name_H-M   'P 1'
#
loop_
_entity.id
_entity.type
_entity.pdbx_description
1 polymer ?
#
loop_
_entity_poly.entity_id
_entity_poly.type
_entity_poly.pdbx_seq_one_letter_code
_entity_poly.pdbx_strand_id
1 'polypeptide(L)'
;MPRTKRQQFDSIDPSNAPSTSNQNRNCQSSSQAAYRSTMLRTSSVNASSYIDNGDCNNICEFCGACFWYDERVVSASNNQRPKYMQCCKGGRVAIPFHTQLPAAIVGR
;
A
#
# COMPACT_ATOMS: atom_id res chain seq x y z
N MET A 1 7.55 43.68 30.97
CA MET A 1 7.56 43.54 29.49
C MET A 1 8.97 43.86 29.00
N PRO A 2 9.56 43.01 28.15
CA PRO A 2 9.30 43.11 26.71
C PRO A 2 8.89 41.78 26.06
N ARG A 3 8.24 41.92 24.89
CA ARG A 3 7.71 40.87 24.03
C ARG A 3 8.84 40.20 23.25
N THR A 4 8.88 38.88 23.23
CA THR A 4 9.71 38.14 22.26
C THR A 4 8.79 37.41 21.29
N LYS A 5 8.98 37.74 20.01
CA LYS A 5 8.22 37.29 18.84
C LYS A 5 8.11 35.76 18.77
N ARG A 6 6.91 35.30 18.40
CA ARG A 6 6.68 33.97 17.79
C ARG A 6 7.71 33.77 16.68
N GLN A 7 8.56 32.75 16.80
CA GLN A 7 9.40 32.34 15.69
C GLN A 7 8.54 31.57 14.69
N GLN A 8 8.53 32.13 13.50
CA GLN A 8 8.08 31.59 12.23
C GLN A 8 8.57 30.13 12.09
N PHE A 9 7.69 29.21 11.69
CA PHE A 9 8.15 27.92 11.20
C PHE A 9 8.76 28.20 9.81
N ASP A 10 10.09 28.14 9.72
CA ASP A 10 10.76 28.25 8.43
C ASP A 10 10.67 26.88 7.73
N SER A 11 10.20 26.96 6.49
CA SER A 11 9.96 25.85 5.57
C SER A 11 11.16 24.92 5.47
N ILE A 12 10.96 23.63 5.78
CA ILE A 12 11.93 22.60 5.45
C ILE A 12 11.88 22.39 3.93
N ASP A 13 12.94 22.83 3.26
CA ASP A 13 13.24 22.57 1.85
C ASP A 13 13.36 21.04 1.63
N PRO A 14 12.57 20.43 0.71
CA PRO A 14 12.56 18.99 0.49
C PRO A 14 13.86 18.39 -0.07
N SER A 15 14.90 19.19 -0.32
CA SER A 15 16.03 18.79 -1.17
C SER A 15 17.19 18.07 -0.46
N ASN A 16 17.18 17.87 0.88
CA ASN A 16 18.34 17.32 1.60
C ASN A 16 18.01 16.29 2.71
N ALA A 17 17.19 15.29 2.40
CA ALA A 17 16.96 14.14 3.30
C ALA A 17 17.97 12.99 3.03
N PRO A 18 18.62 12.40 4.06
CA PRO A 18 19.49 11.24 3.89
C PRO A 18 18.69 10.04 3.37
N SER A 19 19.16 9.48 2.26
CA SER A 19 18.50 8.37 1.56
C SER A 19 18.74 7.04 2.26
N THR A 20 17.89 6.70 3.23
CA THR A 20 17.77 5.33 3.75
C THR A 20 16.37 4.79 3.53
N SER A 21 16.09 4.31 2.32
CA SER A 21 15.21 3.17 2.07
C SER A 21 15.27 2.84 0.59
N ASN A 22 15.48 1.57 0.26
CA ASN A 22 15.45 1.04 -1.09
C ASN A 22 14.03 1.26 -1.66
N GLN A 23 13.87 2.33 -2.45
CA GLN A 23 12.59 2.74 -3.00
C GLN A 23 12.24 1.98 -4.29
N ASN A 24 12.10 0.66 -4.22
CA ASN A 24 11.37 -0.03 -5.28
C ASN A 24 9.86 -0.04 -4.95
N ARG A 25 9.22 1.13 -5.14
CA ARG A 25 7.82 1.42 -4.78
C ARG A 25 6.83 1.04 -5.90
N ASN A 26 6.84 -0.20 -6.39
CA ASN A 26 5.96 -0.60 -7.51
C ASN A 26 4.56 -1.13 -7.10
N CYS A 27 4.07 -0.85 -5.89
CA CYS A 27 2.70 -1.25 -5.49
C CYS A 27 1.60 -0.29 -5.99
N GLN A 28 1.95 0.82 -6.67
CA GLN A 28 0.95 1.76 -7.20
C GLN A 28 0.57 1.39 -8.63
N SER A 29 -0.64 0.86 -8.83
CA SER A 29 -1.16 0.67 -10.19
C SER A 29 -1.48 2.03 -10.83
N SER A 30 -0.82 2.38 -11.93
CA SER A 30 -0.97 3.68 -12.60
C SER A 30 -2.39 3.92 -13.16
N SER A 31 -3.18 2.85 -13.28
CA SER A 31 -4.57 2.85 -13.74
C SER A 31 -5.56 3.44 -12.73
N GLN A 32 -5.15 3.71 -11.49
CA GLN A 32 -6.07 4.08 -10.41
C GLN A 32 -6.57 5.55 -10.45
N ALA A 33 -5.87 6.50 -11.09
CA ALA A 33 -6.41 7.86 -11.21
C ALA A 33 -7.67 7.92 -12.11
N ALA A 34 -7.72 7.07 -13.14
CA ALA A 34 -8.77 7.10 -14.16
C ALA A 34 -10.06 6.38 -13.73
N TYR A 35 -10.00 5.24 -13.04
CA TYR A 35 -11.21 4.50 -12.63
C TYR A 35 -12.09 5.28 -11.64
N ARG A 36 -11.48 6.02 -10.67
CA ARG A 36 -12.21 6.83 -9.68
C ARG A 36 -13.11 7.89 -10.31
N SER A 37 -12.68 8.48 -11.42
CA SER A 37 -13.47 9.46 -12.17
C SER A 37 -14.74 8.86 -12.79
N THR A 38 -14.72 7.56 -13.11
CA THR A 38 -15.83 6.85 -13.76
C THR A 38 -16.92 6.44 -12.76
N MET A 39 -16.55 6.01 -11.54
CA MET A 39 -17.49 5.52 -10.52
C MET A 39 -18.41 6.61 -9.95
N LEU A 40 -17.97 7.87 -9.91
CA LEU A 40 -18.79 9.00 -9.45
C LEU A 40 -19.95 9.34 -10.42
N ARG A 41 -20.02 8.74 -11.62
CA ARG A 41 -21.05 9.04 -12.63
C ARG A 41 -22.18 8.00 -12.69
N THR A 42 -22.08 6.88 -11.98
CA THR A 42 -23.03 5.75 -12.07
C THR A 42 -23.66 5.43 -10.71
N SER A 43 -24.43 6.38 -10.18
CA SER A 43 -25.07 6.28 -8.86
C SER A 43 -26.59 5.99 -8.94
N SER A 44 -27.02 5.01 -9.76
CA SER A 44 -28.46 4.65 -9.76
C SER A 44 -28.82 3.25 -10.27
N VAL A 45 -28.11 2.18 -9.88
CA VAL A 45 -28.63 0.83 -10.15
C VAL A 45 -28.48 -0.06 -8.91
N ASN A 46 -29.63 -0.52 -8.40
CA ASN A 46 -29.73 -1.58 -7.40
C ASN A 46 -29.11 -2.87 -7.96
N ALA A 47 -27.83 -3.10 -7.65
CA ALA A 47 -27.12 -4.35 -7.86
C ALA A 47 -26.64 -4.82 -6.49
N SER A 48 -26.53 -6.13 -6.27
CA SER A 48 -25.69 -6.68 -5.19
C SER A 48 -24.37 -5.93 -5.24
N SER A 49 -24.16 -5.03 -4.28
CA SER A 49 -23.20 -3.95 -4.43
C SER A 49 -21.81 -4.55 -4.41
N TYR A 50 -21.05 -4.39 -5.50
CA TYR A 50 -19.63 -4.69 -5.49
C TYR A 50 -18.97 -3.95 -4.33
N ILE A 51 -18.28 -4.70 -3.46
CA ILE A 51 -17.54 -4.13 -2.33
C ILE A 51 -16.14 -3.81 -2.84
N ASP A 52 -15.82 -2.54 -2.86
CA ASP A 52 -14.48 -2.04 -3.19
C ASP A 52 -13.64 -1.93 -1.90
N ASN A 53 -12.67 -2.83 -1.73
CA ASN A 53 -11.68 -2.78 -0.63
C ASN A 53 -10.55 -1.76 -0.88
N GLY A 54 -10.61 -1.03 -1.99
CA GLY A 54 -9.61 -0.07 -2.42
C GLY A 54 -8.35 -0.75 -2.95
N ASP A 55 -7.26 0.01 -2.90
CA ASP A 55 -6.00 -0.36 -3.52
C ASP A 55 -5.14 -1.22 -2.58
N CYS A 56 -4.38 -2.17 -3.13
CA CYS A 56 -3.45 -3.01 -2.38
C CYS A 56 -2.12 -2.29 -2.05
N ASN A 57 -2.20 -1.08 -1.50
CA ASN A 57 -1.05 -0.21 -1.28
C ASN A 57 -0.28 -0.48 0.02
N ASN A 58 -0.71 -1.44 0.84
CA ASN A 58 -0.03 -1.75 2.08
C ASN A 58 1.10 -2.74 1.84
N ILE A 59 2.26 -2.51 2.42
CA ILE A 59 3.47 -3.29 2.13
C ILE A 59 3.91 -4.03 3.38
N CYS A 60 4.22 -5.32 3.23
CA CYS A 60 4.87 -6.09 4.28
C CYS A 60 6.30 -5.56 4.52
N GLU A 61 6.61 -5.20 5.76
CA GLU A 61 7.91 -4.64 6.17
C GLU A 61 9.10 -5.58 5.95
N PHE A 62 8.86 -6.89 5.85
CA PHE A 62 9.92 -7.89 5.71
C PHE A 62 10.14 -8.34 4.26
N CYS A 63 9.05 -8.65 3.53
CA CYS A 63 9.12 -9.31 2.22
C CYS A 63 8.80 -8.36 1.06
N GLY A 64 8.26 -7.16 1.33
CA GLY A 64 7.84 -6.21 0.29
C GLY A 64 6.56 -6.59 -0.45
N ALA A 65 5.86 -7.67 -0.08
CA ALA A 65 4.59 -8.04 -0.71
C ALA A 65 3.51 -6.99 -0.42
N CYS A 66 2.67 -6.73 -1.42
CA CYS A 66 1.56 -5.77 -1.34
C CYS A 66 0.28 -6.45 -0.81
N PHE A 67 -0.54 -5.72 -0.04
CA PHE A 67 -1.72 -6.19 0.67
C PHE A 67 -2.84 -5.15 0.65
N TRP A 68 -4.09 -5.62 0.71
CA TRP A 68 -5.22 -4.77 1.10
C TRP A 68 -5.19 -4.51 2.61
N TYR A 69 -5.74 -3.37 3.05
CA TYR A 69 -5.76 -3.02 4.48
C TYR A 69 -6.54 -4.04 5.31
N ASP A 70 -7.58 -4.64 4.73
CA ASP A 70 -8.43 -5.64 5.40
C ASP A 70 -7.75 -6.99 5.60
N GLU A 71 -6.63 -7.25 4.91
CA GLU A 71 -5.84 -8.47 5.09
C GLU A 71 -4.87 -8.38 6.28
N ARG A 72 -4.87 -7.25 7.00
CA ARG A 72 -4.04 -7.07 8.19
C ARG A 72 -4.43 -8.06 9.28
N VAL A 73 -3.46 -8.48 10.09
CA VAL A 73 -3.71 -9.30 11.27
C VAL A 73 -4.31 -8.42 12.35
N VAL A 74 -5.61 -8.51 12.57
CA VAL A 74 -6.37 -7.63 13.48
C VAL A 74 -5.76 -7.59 14.90
N SER A 75 -5.38 -8.74 15.44
CA SER A 75 -4.81 -8.84 16.80
C SER A 75 -3.41 -8.26 16.95
N ALA A 76 -2.65 -8.17 15.86
CA ALA A 76 -1.26 -7.69 15.86
C ALA A 76 -1.13 -6.28 15.26
N SER A 77 -2.21 -5.75 14.70
CA SER A 77 -2.27 -4.46 14.04
C SER A 77 -2.79 -3.41 15.01
N ASN A 78 -1.97 -2.40 15.28
CA ASN A 78 -2.43 -1.21 16.01
C ASN A 78 -2.90 -0.16 14.99
N ASN A 79 -3.70 0.82 15.42
CA ASN A 79 -4.23 1.89 14.54
C ASN A 79 -3.16 2.61 13.69
N GLN A 80 -1.88 2.55 14.09
CA GLN A 80 -0.79 3.25 13.42
C GLN A 80 0.02 2.37 12.46
N ARG A 81 0.01 1.03 12.62
CA ARG A 81 0.88 0.13 11.85
C ARG A 81 0.19 -1.23 11.60
N PRO A 82 -0.35 -1.48 10.39
CA PRO A 82 -0.91 -2.77 10.05
C PRO A 82 0.20 -3.81 9.88
N LYS A 83 -0.05 -5.05 10.31
CA LYS A 83 0.89 -6.17 10.16
C LYS A 83 0.30 -7.25 9.28
N TYR A 84 1.14 -7.86 8.45
CA TYR A 84 0.74 -8.88 7.48
C TYR A 84 1.55 -10.16 7.69
N MET A 85 0.87 -11.30 7.71
CA MET A 85 1.50 -12.61 7.95
C MET A 85 1.30 -13.60 6.80
N GLN A 86 0.63 -13.21 5.71
CA GLN A 86 0.33 -14.15 4.63
C GLN A 86 1.52 -14.41 3.70
N CYS A 87 2.47 -13.48 3.56
CA CYS A 87 3.71 -13.73 2.81
C CYS A 87 4.74 -14.51 3.65
N CYS A 88 5.49 -13.83 4.50
CA CYS A 88 6.70 -14.33 5.15
C CYS A 88 6.49 -14.68 6.63
N LYS A 89 5.23 -14.70 7.10
CA LYS A 89 4.87 -14.90 8.51
C LYS A 89 5.60 -13.94 9.47
N GLY A 90 5.77 -12.69 9.06
CA GLY A 90 6.51 -11.68 9.84
C GLY A 90 8.03 -11.88 9.79
N GLY A 91 8.57 -12.19 8.61
CA GLY A 91 10.00 -12.42 8.40
C GLY A 91 10.52 -13.79 8.85
N ARG A 92 9.65 -14.68 9.34
CA ARG A 92 10.03 -16.01 9.83
C ARG A 92 10.36 -16.99 8.72
N VAL A 93 9.81 -16.79 7.52
CA VAL A 93 10.04 -17.66 6.36
C VAL A 93 10.50 -16.81 5.19
N ALA A 94 11.60 -17.20 4.57
CA ALA A 94 12.04 -16.66 3.29
C ALA A 94 11.24 -17.33 2.16
N ILE A 95 10.52 -16.54 1.37
CA ILE A 95 9.80 -17.03 0.19
C ILE A 95 10.76 -16.92 -1.00
N PRO A 96 11.06 -18.02 -1.70
CA PRO A 96 11.84 -17.95 -2.93
C PRO A 96 11.07 -17.21 -4.02
N PHE A 97 11.76 -16.37 -4.79
CA PHE A 97 11.16 -15.73 -5.96
C PHE A 97 11.04 -16.76 -7.09
N HIS A 98 9.80 -17.07 -7.48
CA HIS A 98 9.54 -17.98 -8.58
C HIS A 98 9.57 -17.21 -9.90
N THR A 99 10.62 -17.41 -10.71
CA THR A 99 10.75 -16.81 -12.06
C THR A 99 10.10 -17.65 -13.15
N GLN A 100 9.79 -18.92 -12.87
CA GLN A 100 9.33 -19.86 -13.88
C GLN A 100 7.81 -19.96 -13.86
N LEU A 101 7.19 -19.43 -14.92
CA LEU A 101 5.78 -19.68 -15.22
C LEU A 101 5.60 -21.18 -15.52
N PRO A 102 4.55 -21.83 -15.00
CA PRO A 102 4.23 -23.20 -15.38
C PRO A 102 3.96 -23.28 -16.89
N ALA A 103 4.30 -24.42 -17.49
CA ALA A 103 4.00 -24.67 -18.89
C ALA A 103 2.50 -24.45 -19.14
N ALA A 104 2.18 -23.71 -20.20
CA ALA A 104 0.79 -23.40 -20.55
C ALA A 104 -0.03 -24.69 -20.62
N ILE A 105 -1.23 -24.66 -20.07
CA ILE A 105 -2.16 -25.78 -20.17
C ILE A 105 -2.65 -25.80 -21.61
N VAL A 106 -1.98 -26.56 -22.47
CA VAL A 106 -2.40 -26.74 -23.86
C VAL A 106 -3.61 -27.65 -23.86
N GLY A 107 -4.80 -27.07 -24.07
CA GLY A 107 -6.04 -27.81 -24.28
C GLY A 107 -5.91 -28.69 -25.53
N ARG A 108 -6.29 -29.97 -25.41
CA ARG A 108 -6.37 -30.92 -26.52
C ARG A 108 -7.70 -30.80 -27.25
#